data_AF-E8ZKP4-F1
#
_entry.id   AF-E8ZKP4-F1
#
_cell.length_a   1.000
_cell.length_b   1.000
_cell.length_c   1.000
_cell.angle_alpha   90.00
_cell.angle_beta   90.00
_cell.angle_gamma   90.00
#
_symmetry.space_group_name_H-M   'P 1'
#
loop_
_entity.id
_entity.type
_entity.pdbx_description
1 polymer ?
#
loop_
_entity_poly.entity_id
_entity_poly.type
_entity_poly.pdbx_seq_one_letter_code
_entity_poly.pdbx_strand_id
1 'polypeptide(L)'
;MDAKLALLSTLGASAGGAGAFGIYKFASKEEAVKPFTDEEYQLIFKEFKSDNSFIEALKTKKSSITNTSSKEDGGWASKEWCFGNNSEEARKWCVKLPTTVGSKIGKSLSSDWAKRIQAIKDKSNGALLTDLKTIKDTLSKVEDNQDSRDALEGWCKSKWDTKVINDSDNSIYTKVKERCVDSE
;
A
#
# COMPACT_ATOMS: atom_id res chain seq x y z
N MET A 1 26.81 -13.92 -20.44
CA MET A 1 25.65 -14.68 -19.94
C MET A 1 24.54 -13.68 -19.68
N ASP A 2 23.69 -13.51 -20.69
CA ASP A 2 22.60 -12.53 -20.72
C ASP A 2 21.45 -12.96 -19.82
N ALA A 3 21.22 -12.21 -18.73
CA ALA A 3 20.02 -12.37 -17.93
C ALA A 3 18.87 -11.61 -18.61
N LYS A 4 18.09 -12.32 -19.43
CA LYS A 4 16.81 -11.83 -19.96
C LYS A 4 15.83 -11.61 -18.79
N LEU A 5 15.56 -10.35 -18.49
CA LEU A 5 14.39 -9.89 -17.71
C LEU A 5 13.12 -10.37 -18.42
N ALA A 6 12.52 -11.45 -17.92
CA ALA A 6 11.20 -11.88 -18.36
C ALA A 6 10.13 -11.02 -17.68
N LEU A 7 9.69 -9.98 -18.39
CA LEU A 7 8.42 -9.29 -18.15
C LEU A 7 7.28 -10.31 -18.35
N LEU A 8 6.70 -10.80 -17.26
CA LEU A 8 5.41 -11.49 -17.30
C LEU A 8 4.31 -10.43 -17.23
N SER A 9 3.93 -9.95 -18.40
CA SER A 9 2.64 -9.33 -18.64
C SER A 9 1.51 -10.35 -18.45
N THR A 10 0.39 -9.87 -17.89
CA THR A 10 -0.98 -10.40 -18.00
C THR A 10 -1.32 -11.75 -17.35
N LEU A 11 -1.92 -11.67 -16.17
CA LEU A 11 -3.02 -12.53 -15.68
C LEU A 11 -3.98 -11.52 -14.99
N GLY A 12 -5.13 -11.15 -15.53
CA GLY A 12 -6.26 -11.98 -15.93
C GLY A 12 -7.46 -11.35 -15.24
N ALA A 13 -8.30 -10.63 -15.99
CA ALA A 13 -9.42 -9.88 -15.48
C ALA A 13 -10.47 -10.80 -14.83
N SER A 14 -10.73 -10.62 -13.54
CA SER A 14 -12.00 -10.99 -12.92
C SER A 14 -12.70 -9.70 -12.51
N ALA A 15 -13.87 -9.48 -13.12
CA ALA A 15 -14.69 -8.30 -12.96
C ALA A 15 -15.02 -8.00 -11.48
N GLY A 16 -14.84 -6.74 -11.08
CA GLY A 16 -15.28 -6.19 -9.79
C GLY A 16 -14.17 -5.46 -9.03
N GLY A 17 -14.04 -4.14 -9.24
CA GLY A 17 -13.21 -3.26 -8.42
C GLY A 17 -11.82 -2.99 -8.99
N ALA A 18 -11.63 -1.80 -9.56
CA ALA A 18 -10.33 -1.33 -10.03
C ALA A 18 -9.34 -1.17 -8.86
N GLY A 19 -8.33 -2.04 -8.82
CA GLY A 19 -7.15 -1.91 -7.97
C GLY A 19 -5.95 -2.48 -8.70
N ALA A 20 -5.25 -1.66 -9.48
CA ALA A 20 -3.97 -2.01 -10.06
C ALA A 20 -2.94 -2.14 -8.93
N PHE A 21 -2.65 -3.37 -8.51
CA PHE A 21 -1.56 -3.65 -7.57
C PHE A 21 -0.29 -3.99 -8.36
N GLY A 22 0.81 -3.37 -7.95
CA GLY A 22 2.10 -3.40 -8.61
C GLY A 22 2.77 -4.77 -8.65
N ILE A 23 3.90 -4.80 -9.36
CA ILE A 23 4.70 -5.98 -9.69
C ILE A 23 5.12 -6.73 -8.42
N TYR A 24 4.54 -7.90 -8.16
CA TYR A 24 4.95 -8.78 -7.07
C TYR A 24 6.24 -9.54 -7.46
N LYS A 25 7.28 -9.45 -6.63
CA LYS A 25 8.51 -10.24 -6.81
C LYS A 25 8.27 -11.64 -6.25
N PHE A 26 8.20 -12.65 -7.13
CA PHE A 26 8.21 -14.05 -6.72
C PHE A 26 9.58 -14.41 -6.13
N ALA A 27 9.58 -15.10 -4.99
CA ALA A 27 10.79 -15.71 -4.47
C ALA A 27 11.14 -16.94 -5.34
N SER A 28 12.22 -16.84 -6.13
CA SER A 28 12.74 -17.95 -6.93
C SER A 28 13.54 -18.93 -6.07
N LYS A 29 13.49 -20.21 -6.47
CA LYS A 29 13.97 -21.42 -5.77
C LYS A 29 15.45 -21.47 -5.33
N GLU A 30 16.25 -20.44 -5.58
CA GLU A 30 17.73 -20.50 -5.41
C GLU A 30 18.30 -19.45 -4.44
N GLU A 31 17.50 -18.49 -4.00
CA GLU A 31 17.77 -17.79 -2.76
C GLU A 31 16.98 -18.54 -1.70
N ALA A 32 17.64 -19.09 -0.67
CA ALA A 32 16.95 -19.51 0.54
C ALA A 32 16.07 -18.33 0.96
N VAL A 33 14.75 -18.44 0.69
CA VAL A 33 13.80 -17.32 0.79
C VAL A 33 13.97 -16.80 2.19
N LYS A 34 14.60 -15.62 2.35
CA LYS A 34 14.70 -15.04 3.67
C LYS A 34 13.28 -14.99 4.20
N PRO A 35 13.00 -15.65 5.34
CA PRO A 35 11.67 -15.64 5.89
C PRO A 35 11.22 -14.18 5.98
N PHE A 36 9.97 -13.90 5.59
CA PHE A 36 9.41 -12.58 5.80
C PHE A 36 9.52 -12.24 7.30
N THR A 37 9.69 -10.96 7.59
CA THR A 37 9.61 -10.45 8.95
C THR A 37 8.20 -10.60 9.49
N ASP A 38 8.02 -10.56 10.81
CA ASP A 38 6.69 -10.62 11.41
C ASP A 38 5.80 -9.46 10.91
N GLU A 39 6.35 -8.25 10.72
CA GLU A 39 5.62 -7.12 10.14
C GLU A 39 5.18 -7.38 8.69
N GLU A 40 6.01 -8.03 7.87
CA GLU A 40 5.65 -8.40 6.51
C GLU A 40 4.52 -9.45 6.48
N TYR A 41 4.51 -10.41 7.41
CA TYR A 41 3.39 -11.35 7.54
C TYR A 41 2.10 -10.69 8.04
N GLN A 42 2.20 -9.75 8.97
CA GLN A 42 1.05 -8.94 9.39
C GLN A 42 0.49 -8.12 8.22
N LEU A 43 1.35 -7.64 7.32
CA LEU A 43 0.96 -6.91 6.12
C LEU A 43 0.28 -7.82 5.10
N ILE A 44 0.78 -9.04 4.89
CA ILE A 44 0.13 -10.07 4.07
C ILE A 44 -1.30 -10.31 4.59
N PHE A 45 -1.45 -10.53 5.90
CA PHE A 45 -2.78 -10.69 6.48
C PHE A 45 -3.66 -9.47 6.24
N LYS A 46 -3.15 -8.26 6.50
CA LYS A 46 -3.90 -7.01 6.27
C LYS A 46 -4.41 -6.89 4.84
N GLU A 47 -3.60 -7.22 3.86
CA GLU A 47 -3.92 -7.07 2.44
C GLU A 47 -4.95 -8.11 1.98
N PHE A 48 -4.82 -9.36 2.42
CA PHE A 48 -5.63 -10.46 1.90
C PHE A 48 -6.76 -10.94 2.82
N LYS A 49 -6.91 -10.38 4.03
CA LYS A 49 -7.96 -10.84 4.99
C LYS A 49 -9.40 -10.72 4.48
N SER A 50 -9.65 -9.96 3.41
CA SER A 50 -10.96 -9.89 2.74
C SER A 50 -11.19 -11.01 1.72
N ASP A 51 -10.15 -11.75 1.33
CA ASP A 51 -10.25 -12.96 0.50
C ASP A 51 -10.63 -14.15 1.41
N ASN A 52 -11.86 -14.65 1.25
CA ASN A 52 -12.35 -15.77 2.05
C ASN A 52 -11.48 -17.03 1.88
N SER A 53 -10.92 -17.26 0.68
CA SER A 53 -10.07 -18.43 0.43
C SER A 53 -8.78 -18.35 1.22
N PHE A 54 -8.24 -17.14 1.39
CA PHE A 54 -7.09 -16.90 2.24
C PHE A 54 -7.41 -17.19 3.71
N ILE A 55 -8.55 -16.69 4.22
CA ILE A 55 -8.98 -16.96 5.60
C ILE A 55 -9.18 -18.46 5.85
N GLU A 56 -9.83 -19.18 4.94
CA GLU A 56 -10.00 -20.63 5.06
C GLU A 56 -8.66 -21.37 5.05
N ALA A 57 -7.70 -20.91 4.24
CA ALA A 57 -6.34 -21.44 4.26
C ALA A 57 -5.66 -21.22 5.62
N LEU A 58 -5.77 -20.02 6.21
CA LEU A 58 -5.20 -19.71 7.53
C LEU A 58 -5.85 -20.52 8.66
N LYS A 59 -7.15 -20.85 8.56
CA LYS A 59 -7.85 -21.67 9.55
C LYS A 59 -7.27 -23.08 9.70
N THR A 60 -6.59 -23.60 8.68
CA THR A 60 -5.86 -24.88 8.77
C THR A 60 -4.70 -24.85 9.76
N LYS A 61 -4.19 -23.66 10.10
CA LYS A 61 -3.14 -23.43 11.10
C LYS A 61 -3.70 -22.90 12.42
N LYS A 62 -4.73 -22.05 12.37
CA LYS A 62 -5.44 -21.53 13.54
C LYS A 62 -6.91 -21.33 13.25
N SER A 63 -7.73 -22.27 13.69
CA SER A 63 -9.16 -22.36 13.38
C SER A 63 -9.99 -21.14 13.82
N SER A 64 -9.51 -20.36 14.79
CA SER A 64 -10.16 -19.13 15.27
C SER A 64 -9.91 -17.89 14.41
N ILE A 65 -9.06 -17.97 13.37
CA ILE A 65 -8.78 -16.82 12.51
C ILE A 65 -10.01 -16.44 11.66
N THR A 66 -10.27 -15.15 11.62
CA THR A 66 -11.30 -14.50 10.81
C THR A 66 -10.73 -13.26 10.12
N ASN A 67 -11.51 -12.64 9.24
CA ASN A 67 -11.16 -11.36 8.60
C ASN A 67 -11.10 -10.16 9.58
N THR A 68 -11.59 -10.33 10.81
CA THR A 68 -11.57 -9.33 11.88
C THR A 68 -10.49 -9.58 12.92
N SER A 69 -9.72 -10.66 12.81
CA SER A 69 -8.60 -10.94 13.72
C SER A 69 -7.57 -9.81 13.75
N SER A 70 -6.81 -9.74 14.83
CA SER A 70 -5.73 -8.77 14.99
C SER A 70 -4.64 -8.99 13.94
N LYS A 71 -3.81 -7.96 13.72
CA LYS A 71 -2.67 -8.06 12.79
C LYS A 71 -1.70 -9.15 13.27
N GLU A 72 -1.48 -9.21 14.58
CA GLU A 72 -0.58 -10.14 15.24
C GLU A 72 -1.05 -11.59 15.05
N ASP A 73 -2.32 -11.87 15.34
CA ASP A 73 -2.89 -13.22 15.19
C ASP A 73 -2.91 -13.67 13.73
N GLY A 74 -3.38 -12.79 12.84
CA GLY A 74 -3.43 -13.06 11.41
C GLY A 74 -2.06 -13.17 10.78
N GLY A 75 -1.09 -12.37 11.22
CA GLY A 75 0.30 -12.42 10.80
C GLY A 75 0.98 -13.72 11.23
N TRP A 76 0.77 -14.16 12.48
CA TRP A 76 1.24 -15.47 12.94
C TRP A 76 0.66 -16.61 12.08
N ALA A 77 -0.65 -16.60 11.81
CA ALA A 77 -1.27 -17.63 10.99
C ALA A 77 -0.74 -17.61 9.55
N SER A 78 -0.52 -16.41 8.98
CA SER A 78 0.08 -16.23 7.66
C SER A 78 1.50 -16.80 7.60
N LYS A 79 2.31 -16.59 8.65
CA LYS A 79 3.65 -17.15 8.79
C LYS A 79 3.64 -18.67 8.77
N GLU A 80 2.85 -19.28 9.64
CA GLU A 80 2.72 -20.73 9.75
C GLU A 80 2.20 -21.37 8.45
N TRP A 81 1.30 -20.67 7.75
CA TRP A 81 0.77 -21.16 6.50
C TRP A 81 1.79 -21.03 5.36
N CYS A 82 2.45 -19.88 5.22
CA CYS A 82 3.41 -19.62 4.14
C CYS A 82 4.68 -20.48 4.25
N PHE A 83 5.20 -20.76 5.44
CA PHE A 83 6.36 -21.65 5.57
C PHE A 83 6.06 -23.11 5.19
N GLY A 84 4.82 -23.55 5.39
CA GLY A 84 4.42 -24.93 5.09
C GLY A 84 3.95 -25.16 3.65
N ASN A 85 3.85 -24.13 2.81
CA ASN A 85 3.18 -24.24 1.51
C ASN A 85 4.01 -23.66 0.36
N ASN A 86 4.18 -24.46 -0.69
CA ASN A 86 4.82 -24.08 -1.96
C ASN A 86 3.84 -24.15 -3.15
N SER A 87 2.53 -24.10 -2.87
CA SER A 87 1.47 -24.23 -3.87
C SER A 87 1.30 -22.96 -4.72
N GLU A 88 0.43 -23.00 -5.73
CA GLU A 88 0.08 -21.81 -6.51
C GLU A 88 -0.60 -20.73 -5.65
N GLU A 89 -1.36 -21.13 -4.64
CA GLU A 89 -1.96 -20.23 -3.65
C GLU A 89 -0.87 -19.55 -2.79
N ALA A 90 0.20 -20.27 -2.44
CA ALA A 90 1.35 -19.65 -1.76
C ALA A 90 2.00 -18.59 -2.65
N ARG A 91 2.04 -18.79 -3.97
CA ARG A 91 2.52 -17.76 -4.91
C ARG A 91 1.60 -16.54 -4.96
N LYS A 92 0.31 -16.68 -4.64
CA LYS A 92 -0.66 -15.57 -4.58
C LYS A 92 -0.49 -14.74 -3.30
N TRP A 93 -0.39 -15.39 -2.14
CA TRP A 93 -0.48 -14.70 -0.85
C TRP A 93 0.86 -14.50 -0.13
N CYS A 94 1.81 -15.43 -0.30
CA CYS A 94 3.12 -15.39 0.36
C CYS A 94 4.11 -14.57 -0.47
N VAL A 95 3.74 -13.31 -0.72
CA VAL A 95 4.48 -12.37 -1.57
C VAL A 95 4.99 -11.19 -0.77
N LYS A 96 6.11 -10.61 -1.20
CA LYS A 96 6.60 -9.37 -0.60
C LYS A 96 5.70 -8.21 -1.00
N LEU A 97 5.06 -7.60 0.00
CA LEU A 97 4.18 -6.44 -0.19
C LEU A 97 4.94 -5.11 0.03
N PRO A 98 4.47 -4.02 -0.59
CA PRO A 98 5.01 -2.69 -0.33
C PRO A 98 4.79 -2.27 1.13
N THR A 99 5.86 -1.93 1.85
CA THR A 99 5.81 -1.64 3.30
C THR A 99 5.50 -0.18 3.61
N THR A 100 5.72 0.74 2.67
CA THR A 100 5.43 2.17 2.82
C THR A 100 4.39 2.65 1.80
N VAL A 101 3.68 3.73 2.11
CA VAL A 101 2.70 4.35 1.21
C VAL A 101 3.31 4.68 -0.15
N GLY A 102 4.49 5.30 -0.19
CA GLY A 102 5.18 5.63 -1.44
C GLY A 102 5.49 4.39 -2.28
N SER A 103 5.99 3.31 -1.65
CA SER A 103 6.23 2.05 -2.33
C SER A 103 4.95 1.39 -2.84
N LYS A 104 3.82 1.56 -2.13
CA LYS A 104 2.49 1.05 -2.54
C LYS A 104 1.92 1.82 -3.72
N ILE A 105 2.18 3.13 -3.80
CA ILE A 105 1.74 3.98 -4.91
C ILE A 105 2.50 3.65 -6.20
N GLY A 106 3.81 3.37 -6.11
CA GLY A 106 4.62 2.97 -7.26
C GLY A 106 4.88 4.08 -8.28
N LYS A 107 4.60 5.34 -7.95
CA LYS A 107 4.89 6.55 -8.76
C LYS A 107 5.72 7.53 -7.94
N SER A 108 6.42 8.44 -8.61
CA SER A 108 7.10 9.55 -7.93
C SER A 108 6.10 10.58 -7.41
N LEU A 109 6.52 11.36 -6.42
CA LEU A 109 5.83 12.59 -6.03
C LEU A 109 5.70 13.53 -7.23
N SER A 110 4.66 14.38 -7.19
CA SER A 110 4.41 15.45 -8.14
C SER A 110 5.66 16.30 -8.32
N SER A 111 5.99 16.64 -9.56
CA SER A 111 7.05 17.60 -9.88
C SER A 111 6.52 19.02 -10.06
N ASP A 112 5.21 19.16 -10.33
CA ASP A 112 4.52 20.44 -10.51
C ASP A 112 3.46 20.66 -9.43
N TRP A 113 3.89 21.19 -8.28
CA TRP A 113 3.02 21.47 -7.14
C TRP A 113 2.00 22.58 -7.40
N ALA A 114 2.28 23.50 -8.33
CA ALA A 114 1.34 24.53 -8.73
C ALA A 114 0.14 23.92 -9.45
N LYS A 115 0.38 23.07 -10.45
CA LYS A 115 -0.68 22.31 -11.13
C LYS A 115 -1.42 21.39 -10.16
N ARG A 116 -0.70 20.76 -9.23
CA ARG A 116 -1.29 19.86 -8.23
C ARG A 116 -2.26 20.58 -7.31
N ILE A 117 -1.87 21.72 -6.73
CA ILE A 117 -2.75 22.48 -5.82
C ILE A 117 -3.99 23.00 -6.55
N GLN A 118 -3.83 23.47 -7.80
CA GLN A 118 -4.95 23.90 -8.64
C GLN A 118 -5.97 22.77 -8.87
N ALA A 119 -5.49 21.54 -9.07
CA ALA A 119 -6.36 20.38 -9.34
C ALA A 119 -7.15 19.88 -8.13
N ILE A 120 -6.69 20.17 -6.91
CA ILE A 120 -7.26 19.59 -5.67
C ILE A 120 -7.89 20.61 -4.71
N LYS A 121 -7.54 21.91 -4.82
CA LYS A 121 -8.01 22.95 -3.87
C LYS A 121 -9.54 22.96 -3.73
N ASP A 122 -10.28 22.81 -4.82
CA ASP A 122 -11.75 22.93 -4.78
C ASP A 122 -12.46 21.63 -4.36
N LYS A 123 -11.75 20.49 -4.34
CA LYS A 123 -12.37 19.16 -4.14
C LYS A 123 -12.47 18.71 -2.68
N SER A 124 -11.70 19.33 -1.77
CA SER A 124 -11.58 18.82 -0.39
C SER A 124 -11.14 19.90 0.61
N ASN A 125 -11.64 21.13 0.47
CA ASN A 125 -11.12 22.30 1.20
C ASN A 125 -10.97 22.11 2.71
N GLY A 126 -11.96 21.52 3.40
CA GLY A 126 -11.87 21.32 4.86
C GLY A 126 -10.78 20.33 5.28
N ALA A 127 -10.85 19.09 4.78
CA ALA A 127 -9.91 18.04 5.16
C ALA A 127 -8.49 18.30 4.62
N LEU A 128 -8.37 18.85 3.41
CA LEU A 128 -7.09 19.24 2.84
C LEU A 128 -6.47 20.35 3.68
N LEU A 129 -7.21 21.41 4.02
CA LEU A 129 -6.69 22.50 4.86
C LEU A 129 -6.22 21.99 6.23
N THR A 130 -6.99 21.11 6.89
CA THR A 130 -6.58 20.51 8.16
C THR A 130 -5.25 19.77 8.04
N ASP A 131 -5.08 19.00 6.97
CA ASP A 131 -3.84 18.28 6.70
C ASP A 131 -2.68 19.24 6.40
N LEU A 132 -2.88 20.29 5.58
CA LEU A 132 -1.84 21.28 5.25
C LEU A 132 -1.41 22.10 6.48
N LYS A 133 -2.34 22.37 7.41
CA LYS A 133 -2.05 23.05 8.68
C LYS A 133 -1.10 22.28 9.59
N THR A 134 -0.93 20.96 9.42
CA THR A 134 0.09 20.22 10.18
C THR A 134 1.51 20.58 9.76
N ILE A 135 1.67 21.24 8.60
CA ILE A 135 2.94 21.72 8.07
C ILE A 135 3.04 23.23 8.22
N LYS A 136 1.96 23.95 7.91
CA LYS A 136 1.88 25.42 8.00
C LYS A 136 0.57 25.84 8.65
N ASP A 137 0.60 25.97 9.97
CA ASP A 137 -0.55 26.24 10.84
C ASP A 137 -1.25 27.58 10.55
N THR A 138 -0.51 28.55 10.01
CA THR A 138 -1.00 29.88 9.62
C THR A 138 -1.91 29.90 8.39
N LEU A 139 -2.02 28.79 7.65
CA LEU A 139 -2.90 28.71 6.48
C LEU A 139 -4.37 28.89 6.87
N SER A 140 -5.07 29.89 6.32
CA SER A 140 -6.51 30.09 6.57
C SER A 140 -7.41 29.40 5.55
N LYS A 141 -6.89 29.13 4.35
CA LYS A 141 -7.56 28.47 3.21
C LYS A 141 -6.53 27.83 2.29
N VAL A 142 -6.97 26.91 1.44
CA VAL A 142 -6.14 26.33 0.38
C VAL A 142 -6.27 27.19 -0.87
N GLU A 143 -5.18 27.80 -1.30
CA GLU A 143 -5.15 28.69 -2.47
C GLU A 143 -4.05 28.30 -3.44
N ASP A 144 -4.08 28.90 -4.63
CA ASP A 144 -3.00 28.75 -5.59
C ASP A 144 -1.88 29.75 -5.31
N ASN A 145 -1.19 29.56 -4.18
CA ASN A 145 -0.07 30.39 -3.74
C ASN A 145 1.08 29.51 -3.22
N GLN A 146 2.26 30.14 -3.02
CA GLN A 146 3.45 29.41 -2.58
C GLN A 146 3.23 28.69 -1.25
N ASP A 147 2.56 29.33 -0.30
CA ASP A 147 2.30 28.76 1.03
C ASP A 147 1.51 27.45 0.99
N SER A 148 0.48 27.37 0.16
CA SER A 148 -0.32 26.16 0.00
C SER A 148 0.43 25.07 -0.76
N ARG A 149 1.27 25.46 -1.73
CA ARG A 149 2.11 24.53 -2.50
C ARG A 149 3.19 23.90 -1.61
N ASP A 150 3.88 24.71 -0.82
CA ASP A 150 4.92 24.25 0.11
C ASP A 150 4.32 23.36 1.21
N ALA A 151 3.16 23.74 1.74
CA ALA A 151 2.46 22.92 2.74
C ALA A 151 2.00 21.58 2.16
N LEU A 152 1.52 21.56 0.90
CA LEU A 152 1.15 20.33 0.20
C LEU A 152 2.36 19.43 -0.01
N GLU A 153 3.44 19.98 -0.58
CA GLU A 153 4.69 19.23 -0.79
C GLU A 153 5.22 18.66 0.52
N GLY A 154 5.29 19.49 1.57
CA GLY A 154 5.74 19.08 2.89
C GLY A 154 4.87 17.98 3.49
N TRP A 155 3.55 18.09 3.36
CA TRP A 155 2.63 17.08 3.86
C TRP A 155 2.83 15.76 3.11
N CYS A 156 2.89 15.81 1.78
CA CYS A 156 3.13 14.65 0.93
C CYS A 156 4.45 13.94 1.27
N LYS A 157 5.55 14.69 1.42
CA LYS A 157 6.84 14.14 1.86
C LYS A 157 6.75 13.51 3.25
N SER A 158 6.07 14.16 4.19
CA SER A 158 5.90 13.64 5.57
C SER A 158 5.10 12.33 5.63
N LYS A 159 4.21 12.08 4.66
CA LYS A 159 3.38 10.88 4.62
C LYS A 159 3.93 9.78 3.72
N TRP A 160 4.89 10.08 2.86
CA TRP A 160 5.42 9.16 1.85
C TRP A 160 5.95 7.85 2.47
N ASP A 161 6.70 7.96 3.57
CA ASP A 161 7.31 6.82 4.25
C ASP A 161 6.43 6.23 5.37
N THR A 162 5.16 6.64 5.45
CA THR A 162 4.20 6.04 6.38
C THR A 162 4.11 4.54 6.10
N LYS A 163 4.30 3.72 7.15
CA LYS A 163 4.15 2.27 7.02
C LYS A 163 2.71 1.91 6.68
N VAL A 164 2.51 1.11 5.63
CA VAL A 164 1.19 0.64 5.19
C VAL A 164 0.49 -0.14 6.30
N ILE A 165 1.24 -0.87 7.13
CA ILE A 165 0.66 -1.62 8.25
C ILE A 165 -0.05 -0.70 9.26
N ASN A 166 0.42 0.55 9.42
CA ASN A 166 -0.14 1.54 10.35
C ASN A 166 -1.28 2.38 9.75
N ASP A 167 -1.47 2.34 8.43
CA ASP A 167 -2.50 3.11 7.74
C ASP A 167 -3.85 2.37 7.76
N SER A 168 -4.58 2.49 8.87
CA SER A 168 -5.93 1.92 9.00
C SER A 168 -6.84 2.39 7.86
N ASP A 169 -7.58 1.45 7.27
CA ASP A 169 -8.50 1.65 6.14
C ASP A 169 -7.89 2.32 4.89
N ASN A 170 -6.56 2.29 4.74
CA ASN A 170 -5.84 2.93 3.64
C ASN A 170 -6.13 4.44 3.51
N SER A 171 -6.42 5.10 4.63
CA SER A 171 -6.81 6.51 4.67
C SER A 171 -5.68 7.46 4.22
N ILE A 172 -4.44 7.21 4.65
CA ILE A 172 -3.26 7.97 4.25
C ILE A 172 -2.89 7.65 2.82
N TYR A 173 -2.89 6.38 2.43
CA TYR A 173 -2.63 5.94 1.07
C TYR A 173 -3.56 6.63 0.06
N THR A 174 -4.87 6.64 0.34
CA THR A 174 -5.86 7.27 -0.56
C THR A 174 -5.58 8.76 -0.71
N LYS A 175 -5.37 9.48 0.41
CA LYS A 175 -5.04 10.90 0.37
C LYS A 175 -3.73 11.19 -0.37
N VAL A 176 -2.67 10.42 -0.12
CA VAL A 176 -1.38 10.62 -0.80
C VAL A 176 -1.52 10.35 -2.30
N LYS A 177 -2.21 9.27 -2.69
CA LYS A 177 -2.47 8.95 -4.10
C LYS A 177 -3.25 10.07 -4.82
N GLU A 178 -4.21 10.70 -4.15
CA GLU A 178 -5.00 11.77 -4.75
C GLU A 178 -4.26 13.10 -4.83
N ARG A 179 -3.43 13.41 -3.82
CA ARG A 179 -2.90 14.76 -3.61
C ARG A 179 -1.44 14.92 -4.01
N CYS A 180 -0.68 13.84 -4.00
CA CYS A 180 0.79 13.91 -4.00
C CYS A 180 1.45 13.41 -5.27
N VAL A 181 0.71 12.79 -6.19
CA VAL A 181 1.25 12.27 -7.44
C VAL A 181 0.54 12.86 -8.63
N ASP A 182 1.26 12.91 -9.75
CA ASP A 182 0.71 13.40 -11.00
C ASP A 182 -0.32 12.41 -11.56
N SER A 183 -1.52 12.92 -11.86
CA SER A 183 -2.54 12.21 -12.61
C SER A 183 -2.03 12.04 -14.04
N GLU A 184 -1.91 10.80 -14.49
CA GLU A 184 -1.67 10.46 -15.90
C GLU A 184 -2.79 10.99 -16.79
#